data_AF-A0A846YZJ7-F1
#
_entry.id   AF-A0A846YZJ7-F1
#
_cell.length_a   1.000
_cell.length_b   1.000
_cell.length_c   1.000
_cell.angle_alpha   90.00
_cell.angle_beta   90.00
_cell.angle_gamma   90.00
#
_symmetry.space_group_name_H-M   'P 1'
#
loop_
_entity.id
_entity.type
_entity.pdbx_description
1 polymer ?
#
loop_
_entity_poly.entity_id
_entity_poly.type
_entity_poly.pdbx_seq_one_letter_code
_entity_poly.pdbx_strand_id
1 'polypeptide(L)'
;MSVAEDAVARNRALQIEWYGEPLGDRVRPLLDRLGLSQSGLAGVLGLSAPMLSQLMSAHRAKISNPAVLHRLMAVEELVAGPAFGSLPAADVKARLEEIRGETAATTSGLRPAESGRTAAASRAAEAGNGPGEAARTAAEPARVVQVLLREVASAAEIDAAAALIADRFPELAEVLRVYGTGRTSEAEAHFARTVLGRVLGDRSVIP
;
A
#
# COMPACT_ATOMS: atom_id res chain seq x y z
N MET A 1 -27.97 -18.06 3.22
CA MET A 1 -26.70 -17.33 3.42
C MET A 1 -26.82 -16.00 2.72
N SER A 2 -26.26 -14.95 3.31
CA SER A 2 -26.21 -13.63 2.66
C SER A 2 -25.16 -13.61 1.55
N VAL A 3 -25.33 -12.72 0.56
CA VAL A 3 -24.36 -12.54 -0.54
C VAL A 3 -22.93 -12.29 -0.03
N ALA A 4 -22.79 -11.65 1.13
CA ALA A 4 -21.51 -11.41 1.79
C ALA A 4 -20.88 -12.68 2.37
N GLU A 5 -21.68 -13.55 3.00
CA GLU A 5 -21.22 -14.86 3.48
C GLU A 5 -20.74 -15.74 2.31
N ASP A 6 -21.45 -15.71 1.18
CA ASP A 6 -21.06 -16.44 -0.03
C ASP A 6 -19.74 -15.91 -0.61
N ALA A 7 -19.50 -14.59 -0.55
CA ALA A 7 -18.24 -13.98 -1.01
C ALA A 7 -17.05 -14.38 -0.14
N VAL A 8 -17.20 -14.37 1.18
CA VAL A 8 -16.15 -14.79 2.12
C VAL A 8 -15.83 -16.28 1.95
N ALA A 9 -16.84 -17.13 1.77
CA ALA A 9 -16.64 -18.56 1.52
C ALA A 9 -15.86 -18.80 0.22
N ARG A 10 -16.22 -18.12 -0.88
CA ARG A 10 -15.49 -18.19 -2.16
C ARG A 10 -14.04 -17.73 -2.01
N ASN A 11 -13.81 -16.60 -1.34
CA ASN A 11 -12.47 -16.06 -1.14
C ASN A 11 -11.60 -17.00 -0.28
N ARG A 12 -12.16 -17.62 0.75
CA ARG A 12 -11.46 -18.63 1.54
C ARG A 12 -11.07 -19.84 0.69
N ALA A 13 -11.95 -20.30 -0.20
CA ALA A 13 -11.62 -21.39 -1.13
C ALA A 13 -10.47 -21.01 -2.08
N LEU A 14 -10.49 -19.79 -2.63
CA LEU A 14 -9.38 -19.27 -3.47
C LEU A 14 -8.06 -19.15 -2.69
N GLN A 15 -8.10 -18.77 -1.42
CA GLN A 15 -6.90 -18.76 -0.58
C GLN A 15 -6.30 -20.16 -0.42
N ILE A 16 -7.14 -21.18 -0.18
CA ILE A 16 -6.69 -22.57 -0.10
C ILE A 16 -6.07 -23.00 -1.43
N GLU A 17 -6.71 -22.68 -2.55
CA GLU A 17 -6.20 -23.01 -3.88
C GLU A 17 -4.83 -22.38 -4.17
N TRP A 18 -4.63 -21.10 -3.83
CA TRP A 18 -3.40 -20.38 -4.16
C TRP A 18 -2.28 -20.52 -3.13
N TYR A 19 -2.64 -20.69 -1.86
CA TYR A 19 -1.69 -20.65 -0.73
C TYR A 19 -1.66 -21.95 0.09
N GLY A 20 -2.44 -22.97 -0.28
CA GLY A 20 -2.53 -24.26 0.39
C GLY A 20 -3.46 -24.28 1.60
N GLU A 21 -3.59 -23.16 2.31
CA GLU A 21 -4.49 -23.00 3.45
C GLU A 21 -4.95 -21.53 3.58
N PRO A 22 -6.00 -21.24 4.36
CA PRO A 22 -6.47 -19.87 4.53
C PRO A 22 -5.39 -18.96 5.15
N LEU A 23 -5.28 -17.73 4.65
CA LEU A 23 -4.24 -16.80 5.11
C LEU A 23 -4.39 -16.45 6.60
N GLY A 24 -5.62 -16.45 7.12
CA GLY A 24 -5.87 -16.27 8.55
C GLY A 24 -5.24 -17.38 9.40
N ASP A 25 -5.22 -18.61 8.90
CA ASP A 25 -4.71 -19.78 9.62
C ASP A 25 -3.17 -19.83 9.57
N ARG A 26 -2.56 -19.27 8.52
CA ARG A 26 -1.10 -19.02 8.44
C ARG A 26 -0.63 -17.91 9.38
N VAL A 27 -1.37 -16.80 9.42
CA VAL A 27 -0.91 -15.57 10.06
C VAL A 27 -1.12 -15.58 11.58
N ARG A 28 -2.23 -16.15 12.09
CA ARG A 28 -2.53 -16.16 13.53
C ARG A 28 -1.43 -16.82 14.39
N PRO A 29 -0.91 -18.01 14.04
CA PRO A 29 0.18 -18.62 14.78
C PRO A 29 1.45 -17.77 14.83
N LEU A 30 1.73 -16.99 13.78
CA LEU A 30 2.87 -16.08 13.75
C LEU A 30 2.69 -14.92 14.73
N LEU A 31 1.51 -14.32 14.78
CA LEU A 31 1.19 -13.24 15.73
C LEU A 31 1.40 -13.72 17.18
N ASP A 32 0.84 -14.88 17.50
CA ASP A 32 0.93 -15.46 18.84
C ASP A 32 2.38 -15.80 19.21
N ARG A 33 3.11 -16.42 18.29
CA ARG A 33 4.48 -16.90 18.54
C ARG A 33 5.52 -15.78 18.54
N LEU A 34 5.30 -14.70 17.79
CA LEU A 34 6.16 -13.52 17.80
C LEU A 34 5.75 -12.50 18.87
N GLY A 35 4.58 -12.67 19.50
CA GLY A 35 4.01 -11.68 20.42
C GLY A 35 3.71 -10.34 19.75
N LEU A 36 3.38 -10.34 18.45
CA LEU A 36 3.14 -9.13 17.66
C LEU A 36 1.65 -8.84 17.53
N SER A 37 1.33 -7.55 17.45
CA SER A 37 0.01 -7.12 16.98
C SER A 37 -0.11 -7.31 15.46
N GLN A 38 -1.36 -7.37 14.97
CA GLN A 38 -1.62 -7.40 13.52
C GLN A 38 -0.93 -6.24 12.78
N SER A 39 -0.98 -5.03 13.34
CA SER A 39 -0.31 -3.86 12.76
C SER A 39 1.21 -4.00 12.75
N GLY A 40 1.80 -4.63 13.78
CA GLY A 40 3.22 -4.91 13.83
C GLY A 40 3.67 -5.86 12.72
N LEU A 41 2.97 -6.98 12.58
CA LEU A 41 3.27 -7.93 11.50
C LEU A 41 2.99 -7.35 10.11
N ALA A 42 1.90 -6.58 9.95
CA ALA A 42 1.63 -5.87 8.70
C ALA A 42 2.80 -4.95 8.29
N GLY A 43 3.38 -4.23 9.26
CA GLY A 43 4.56 -3.39 9.04
C GLY A 43 5.80 -4.16 8.54
N VAL A 44 6.03 -5.37 9.07
CA VAL A 44 7.10 -6.27 8.61
C VAL A 44 6.84 -6.75 7.19
N LEU A 45 5.61 -7.19 6.90
CA LEU A 45 5.23 -7.72 5.59
C LEU A 45 5.18 -6.63 4.51
N GLY A 46 5.07 -5.36 4.90
CA GLY A 46 4.88 -4.23 3.98
C GLY A 46 3.42 -4.08 3.54
N LEU A 47 2.48 -4.49 4.40
CA LEU A 47 1.03 -4.34 4.23
C LEU A 47 0.49 -3.26 5.16
N SER A 48 -0.66 -2.69 4.80
CA SER A 48 -1.45 -1.93 5.76
C SER A 48 -2.17 -2.87 6.74
N ALA A 49 -2.39 -2.42 7.97
CA ALA A 49 -3.13 -3.21 8.96
C ALA A 49 -4.56 -3.58 8.48
N PRO A 50 -5.33 -2.69 7.81
CA PRO A 50 -6.60 -3.06 7.22
C PRO A 50 -6.48 -4.15 6.16
N MET A 51 -5.48 -4.10 5.28
CA MET A 51 -5.29 -5.11 4.25
C MET A 51 -4.99 -6.49 4.86
N LEU A 52 -4.14 -6.55 5.89
CA LEU A 52 -3.89 -7.79 6.63
C LEU A 52 -5.17 -8.33 7.28
N SER A 53 -5.97 -7.47 7.92
CA SER A 53 -7.25 -7.86 8.51
C SER A 53 -8.23 -8.43 7.48
N GLN A 54 -8.31 -7.85 6.29
CA GLN A 54 -9.19 -8.32 5.20
C GLN A 54 -8.76 -9.69 4.67
N LEU A 55 -7.44 -9.92 4.53
CA LEU A 55 -6.87 -11.21 4.12
C LEU A 55 -7.13 -12.29 5.18
N MET A 56 -6.85 -11.99 6.46
CA MET A 56 -7.07 -12.91 7.57
C MET A 56 -8.55 -13.28 7.77
N SER A 57 -9.46 -12.36 7.42
CA SER A 57 -10.90 -12.57 7.52
C SER A 57 -11.53 -13.08 6.22
N ALA A 58 -10.71 -13.47 5.23
CA ALA A 58 -11.14 -13.93 3.90
C ALA A 58 -12.10 -12.98 3.16
N HIS A 59 -12.13 -11.69 3.52
CA HIS A 59 -12.82 -10.68 2.72
C HIS A 59 -12.02 -10.29 1.48
N ARG A 60 -10.70 -10.57 1.48
CA ARG A 60 -9.82 -10.48 0.31
C ARG A 60 -9.13 -11.84 0.07
N ALA A 61 -9.17 -12.32 -1.17
CA ALA A 61 -8.59 -13.62 -1.51
C ALA A 61 -7.07 -13.55 -1.78
N LYS A 62 -6.58 -12.50 -2.46
CA LYS A 62 -5.23 -12.48 -3.05
C LYS A 62 -4.27 -11.53 -2.34
N ILE A 63 -2.99 -11.91 -2.25
CA ILE A 63 -1.84 -11.03 -2.05
C ILE A 63 -1.31 -10.61 -3.44
N SER A 64 -1.48 -9.34 -3.81
CA SER A 64 -1.10 -8.83 -5.14
C SER A 64 0.41 -8.64 -5.30
N ASN A 65 1.09 -8.26 -4.23
CA ASN A 65 2.53 -7.98 -4.24
C ASN A 65 3.32 -9.24 -3.90
N PRO A 66 4.11 -9.83 -4.82
CA PRO A 66 4.89 -11.03 -4.54
C PRO A 66 5.93 -10.82 -3.42
N ALA A 67 6.43 -9.60 -3.22
CA ALA A 67 7.34 -9.26 -2.11
C ALA A 67 6.72 -9.57 -0.74
N VAL A 68 5.43 -9.28 -0.58
CA VAL A 68 4.70 -9.52 0.67
C VAL A 68 4.62 -11.02 0.94
N LEU A 69 4.38 -11.83 -0.09
CA LEU A 69 4.34 -13.28 0.05
C LEU A 69 5.72 -13.84 0.41
N HIS A 70 6.79 -13.36 -0.23
CA HIS A 70 8.16 -13.74 0.12
C HIS A 70 8.50 -13.41 1.58
N ARG A 71 8.12 -12.22 2.06
CA ARG A 71 8.31 -11.86 3.48
C ARG A 71 7.48 -12.73 4.42
N LEU A 72 6.26 -13.09 4.05
CA LEU A 72 5.44 -14.01 4.85
C LEU A 72 6.14 -15.36 5.00
N MET A 73 6.63 -15.92 3.89
CA MET A 73 7.40 -17.17 3.90
C MET A 73 8.67 -17.06 4.77
N ALA A 74 9.40 -15.95 4.68
CA ALA A 74 10.59 -15.73 5.49
C ALA A 74 10.28 -15.61 6.99
N VAL A 75 9.16 -14.97 7.36
CA VAL A 75 8.70 -14.93 8.75
C VAL A 75 8.30 -16.32 9.25
N GLU A 76 7.60 -17.11 8.42
CA GLU A 76 7.24 -18.50 8.75
C GLU A 76 8.50 -19.36 8.97
N GLU A 77 9.52 -19.23 8.12
CA GLU A 77 10.80 -19.93 8.25
C GLU A 77 11.54 -19.54 9.54
N LEU A 78 11.61 -18.24 9.85
CA LEU A 78 12.20 -17.74 11.09
C LEU A 78 11.53 -18.38 12.33
N VAL A 79 10.20 -18.41 12.35
CA VAL A 79 9.42 -18.93 13.47
C VAL A 79 9.49 -20.46 13.57
N ALA A 80 9.59 -21.16 12.44
CA ALA A 80 9.73 -22.62 12.37
C ALA A 80 11.12 -23.10 12.81
N GLY A 81 12.13 -22.23 12.78
CA GLY A 81 13.50 -22.56 13.17
C GLY A 81 13.59 -23.12 14.60
N PRO A 82 14.34 -24.21 14.83
CA PRO A 82 14.43 -24.86 16.15
C PRO A 82 15.06 -23.96 17.22
N ALA A 83 15.92 -23.02 16.81
CA ALA A 83 16.55 -22.06 17.71
C ALA A 83 15.65 -20.87 18.07
N PHE A 84 14.50 -20.70 17.42
CA PHE A 84 13.65 -19.52 17.59
C PHE A 84 13.25 -19.29 19.05
N GLY A 85 12.86 -20.34 19.78
CA GLY A 85 12.47 -20.24 21.19
C GLY A 85 13.60 -19.83 22.14
N SER A 86 14.86 -19.89 21.70
CA SER A 86 16.04 -19.45 22.46
C SER A 86 16.60 -18.11 22.00
N LEU A 87 16.06 -17.51 20.93
CA LEU A 87 16.55 -16.23 20.42
C LEU A 87 16.16 -15.10 21.37
N PRO A 88 17.12 -14.21 21.73
CA PRO A 88 16.81 -12.95 22.37
C PRO A 88 15.82 -12.13 21.55
N ALA A 89 14.91 -11.40 22.22
CA ALA A 89 13.92 -10.56 21.55
C ALA A 89 14.55 -9.49 20.63
N ALA A 90 15.75 -9.01 20.97
CA ALA A 90 16.51 -8.07 20.14
C ALA A 90 16.92 -8.70 18.80
N ASP A 91 17.32 -9.97 18.80
CA ASP A 91 17.73 -10.69 17.59
C ASP A 91 16.52 -11.01 16.71
N VAL A 92 15.39 -11.43 17.32
CA VAL A 92 14.13 -11.60 16.59
C VAL A 92 13.73 -10.30 15.90
N LYS A 93 13.80 -9.16 16.61
CA LYS A 93 13.51 -7.85 16.02
C LYS A 93 14.45 -7.50 14.87
N ALA A 94 15.75 -7.76 15.01
CA ALA A 94 16.72 -7.51 13.94
C ALA A 94 16.39 -8.34 12.68
N ARG A 95 16.08 -9.63 12.84
CA ARG A 95 15.68 -10.50 11.73
C ARG A 95 14.40 -10.04 11.04
N LEU A 96 13.40 -9.57 11.78
CA LEU A 96 12.17 -9.04 11.19
C LEU A 96 12.43 -7.76 10.37
N GLU A 97 13.34 -6.89 10.80
CA GLU A 97 13.74 -5.72 10.01
C GLU A 97 14.57 -6.09 8.76
N GLU A 98 15.41 -7.13 8.84
CA GLU A 98 16.10 -7.70 7.67
C GLU A 98 15.07 -8.18 6.62
N ILE A 99 14.11 -9.01 7.03
CA ILE A 99 13.04 -9.52 6.15
C ILE A 99 12.26 -8.36 5.51
N ARG A 100 11.96 -7.31 6.29
CA ARG A 100 11.30 -6.11 5.77
C ARG A 100 12.12 -5.44 4.65
N GLY A 101 13.44 -5.40 4.79
CA GLY A 101 14.38 -4.78 3.87
C GLY A 101 14.73 -5.58 2.60
N GLU A 102 14.68 -6.91 2.64
CA GLU A 102 15.19 -7.80 1.58
C GLU A 102 14.61 -7.55 0.17
N THR A 103 13.34 -7.17 0.03
CA THR A 103 12.74 -6.96 -1.31
C THR A 103 12.96 -5.56 -1.89
N ALA A 104 13.45 -4.59 -1.12
CA ALA A 104 13.79 -3.27 -1.67
C ALA A 104 14.99 -3.33 -2.64
N ALA A 105 15.76 -4.43 -2.61
CA ALA A 105 16.98 -4.58 -3.40
C ALA A 105 16.75 -5.16 -4.81
N THR A 106 15.61 -5.79 -5.11
CA THR A 106 15.47 -6.63 -6.33
C THR A 106 14.76 -5.97 -7.52
N THR A 107 14.37 -4.69 -7.42
CA THR A 107 13.90 -3.89 -8.57
C THR A 107 14.66 -2.57 -8.74
N SER A 108 15.85 -2.44 -8.14
CA SER A 108 16.77 -1.37 -8.47
C SER A 108 17.84 -1.90 -9.42
N GLY A 109 17.54 -1.84 -10.72
CA GLY A 109 18.54 -2.07 -11.76
C GLY A 109 19.77 -1.19 -11.50
N LEU A 110 20.89 -1.85 -11.20
CA LEU A 110 22.25 -1.47 -11.57
C LEU A 110 22.56 0.04 -11.59
N ARG A 111 23.13 0.56 -10.49
CA ARG A 111 24.39 1.33 -10.52
C ARG A 111 25.16 1.17 -9.20
N PRO A 112 26.33 0.52 -9.22
CA PRO A 112 27.35 0.80 -8.21
C PRO A 112 28.14 2.04 -8.66
N ALA A 113 28.18 3.07 -7.83
CA ALA A 113 29.18 4.14 -7.93
C ALA A 113 29.42 4.75 -6.55
N GLU A 114 30.34 4.10 -5.84
CA GLU A 114 31.45 4.69 -5.11
C GLU A 114 31.22 5.95 -4.25
N SER A 115 31.46 5.76 -2.96
CA SER A 115 31.93 6.81 -2.06
C SER A 115 33.11 7.59 -2.67
N GLY A 116 32.94 8.90 -2.80
CA GLY A 116 34.05 9.86 -2.78
C GLY A 116 34.05 10.88 -3.90
N ARG A 117 33.48 12.07 -3.65
CA ARG A 117 34.24 13.34 -3.50
C ARG A 117 33.34 14.59 -3.59
N THR A 118 33.48 15.41 -2.53
CA THR A 118 33.58 16.88 -2.50
C THR A 118 32.54 17.73 -3.23
N ALA A 119 31.80 18.49 -2.41
CA ALA A 119 31.67 19.95 -2.47
C ALA A 119 31.96 20.61 -3.83
N ALA A 120 30.90 20.90 -4.59
CA ALA A 120 30.74 22.13 -5.37
C ALA A 120 29.40 22.08 -6.11
N ALA A 121 28.43 22.86 -5.61
CA ALA A 121 27.39 23.57 -6.37
C ALA A 121 26.16 23.88 -5.51
N SER A 122 26.38 24.50 -4.34
CA SER A 122 25.52 25.60 -3.94
C SER A 122 25.62 26.68 -5.03
N ARG A 123 24.59 26.80 -5.88
CA ARG A 123 24.11 28.02 -6.57
C ARG A 123 23.12 27.62 -7.67
N ALA A 124 21.89 27.30 -7.26
CA ALA A 124 20.65 27.47 -8.04
C ALA A 124 19.44 27.26 -7.13
N ALA A 125 19.50 27.81 -5.91
CA ALA A 125 18.30 28.22 -5.21
C ALA A 125 18.11 29.70 -5.55
N GLU A 126 16.86 30.08 -5.81
CA GLU A 126 16.35 31.44 -6.09
C GLU A 126 16.03 31.74 -7.57
N ALA A 127 14.85 31.28 -8.00
CA ALA A 127 13.79 32.05 -8.66
C ALA A 127 12.83 31.09 -9.39
N GLY A 128 11.63 30.84 -8.85
CA GLY A 128 10.70 29.96 -9.54
C GLY A 128 9.37 29.64 -8.86
N ASN A 129 8.67 30.63 -8.27
CA ASN A 129 7.29 30.45 -7.83
C ASN A 129 6.33 30.43 -9.04
N GLY A 130 6.50 29.44 -9.92
CA GLY A 130 5.77 29.29 -11.19
C GLY A 130 4.73 28.15 -11.16
N PRO A 131 3.80 28.11 -12.14
CA PRO A 131 2.75 27.08 -12.25
C PRO A 131 3.27 25.64 -12.20
N GLY A 132 4.52 25.42 -12.62
CA GLY A 132 5.17 24.12 -12.62
C GLY A 132 5.52 23.56 -11.24
N GLU A 133 5.56 24.37 -10.18
CA GLU A 133 5.86 23.89 -8.82
C GLU A 133 4.60 23.42 -8.09
N ALA A 134 3.49 24.12 -8.26
CA ALA A 134 2.17 23.66 -7.80
C ALA A 134 1.73 22.37 -8.51
N ALA A 135 1.99 22.27 -9.82
CA ALA A 135 1.75 21.05 -10.58
C ALA A 135 2.58 19.86 -10.06
N ARG A 136 3.87 20.08 -9.77
CA ARG A 136 4.76 19.07 -9.15
C ARG A 136 4.30 18.66 -7.75
N THR A 137 3.79 19.61 -6.96
CA THR A 137 3.29 19.37 -5.59
C THR A 137 1.97 18.59 -5.58
N ALA A 138 1.11 18.80 -6.58
CA ALA A 138 -0.13 18.04 -6.76
C ALA A 138 0.09 16.64 -7.38
N ALA A 139 1.18 16.47 -8.14
CA ALA A 139 1.47 15.24 -8.88
C ALA A 139 1.73 14.03 -7.98
N GLU A 140 2.55 14.20 -6.95
CA GLU A 140 2.91 13.12 -6.02
C GLU A 140 1.69 12.57 -5.25
N PRO A 141 0.86 13.40 -4.57
CA PRO A 141 -0.31 12.89 -3.86
C PRO A 141 -1.37 12.25 -4.76
N ALA A 142 -1.60 12.80 -5.96
CA ALA A 142 -2.57 12.25 -6.89
C ALA A 142 -2.18 10.83 -7.34
N ARG A 143 -0.89 10.61 -7.61
CA ARG A 143 -0.34 9.29 -7.96
C ARG A 143 -0.46 8.30 -6.81
N VAL A 144 -0.21 8.74 -5.58
CA VAL A 144 -0.40 7.89 -4.38
C VAL A 144 -1.85 7.42 -4.30
N VAL A 145 -2.84 8.29 -4.53
CA VAL A 145 -4.27 7.91 -4.52
C VAL A 145 -4.61 6.94 -5.66
N GLN A 146 -4.05 7.13 -6.86
CA GLN A 146 -4.25 6.19 -7.98
C GLN A 146 -3.67 4.80 -7.66
N VAL A 147 -2.47 4.75 -7.10
CA VAL A 147 -1.84 3.50 -6.66
C VAL A 147 -2.72 2.83 -5.61
N LEU A 148 -3.15 3.57 -4.59
CA LEU A 148 -4.02 3.03 -3.54
C LEU A 148 -5.31 2.42 -4.10
N LEU A 149 -6.02 3.12 -5.00
CA LEU A 149 -7.26 2.62 -5.58
C LEU A 149 -7.03 1.36 -6.42
N ARG A 150 -5.99 1.37 -7.27
CA ARG A 150 -5.66 0.24 -8.15
C ARG A 150 -5.11 -0.99 -7.40
N GLU A 151 -4.54 -0.78 -6.22
CA GLU A 151 -4.17 -1.87 -5.31
C GLU A 151 -5.41 -2.49 -4.62
N VAL A 152 -6.45 -1.68 -4.37
CA VAL A 152 -7.68 -2.13 -3.71
C VAL A 152 -8.58 -2.93 -4.66
N ALA A 153 -8.71 -2.49 -5.92
CA ALA A 153 -9.57 -3.11 -6.91
C ALA A 153 -9.03 -2.88 -8.34
N SER A 154 -9.37 -3.78 -9.26
CA SER A 154 -9.04 -3.59 -10.69
C SER A 154 -9.77 -2.37 -11.26
N ALA A 155 -9.27 -1.80 -12.34
CA ALA A 155 -9.92 -0.67 -13.02
C ALA A 155 -11.39 -0.98 -13.38
N ALA A 156 -11.70 -2.21 -13.79
CA ALA A 156 -13.06 -2.64 -14.10
C ALA A 156 -13.96 -2.72 -12.85
N GLU A 157 -13.44 -3.20 -11.72
CA GLU A 157 -14.18 -3.24 -10.45
C GLU A 157 -14.40 -1.84 -9.87
N ILE A 158 -13.42 -0.94 -10.01
CA ILE A 158 -13.58 0.46 -9.58
C ILE A 158 -14.63 1.17 -10.42
N ASP A 159 -14.68 0.93 -11.73
CA ASP A 159 -15.71 1.50 -12.61
C ASP A 159 -17.11 0.94 -12.29
N ALA A 160 -17.20 -0.37 -12.04
CA ALA A 160 -18.44 -1.00 -11.61
C ALA A 160 -18.94 -0.42 -10.27
N ALA A 161 -18.04 -0.21 -9.30
CA ALA A 161 -18.37 0.43 -8.03
C ALA A 161 -18.81 1.90 -8.22
N ALA A 162 -18.14 2.64 -9.09
CA ALA A 162 -18.52 4.01 -9.45
C ALA A 162 -19.91 4.06 -10.09
N ALA A 163 -20.28 3.08 -10.93
CA ALA A 163 -21.60 2.98 -11.51
C ALA A 163 -22.69 2.73 -10.46
N LEU A 164 -22.43 1.85 -9.48
CA LEU A 164 -23.39 1.53 -8.41
C LEU A 164 -23.75 2.72 -7.53
N ILE A 165 -22.81 3.64 -7.30
CA ILE A 165 -23.03 4.79 -6.40
C ILE A 165 -23.38 6.09 -7.16
N ALA A 166 -23.29 6.11 -8.49
CA ALA A 166 -23.39 7.32 -9.31
C ALA A 166 -24.70 8.10 -9.08
N ASP A 167 -25.82 7.39 -8.95
CA ASP A 167 -27.14 8.02 -8.80
C ASP A 167 -27.30 8.76 -7.47
N ARG A 168 -26.66 8.25 -6.41
CA ARG A 168 -26.79 8.81 -5.05
C ARG A 168 -25.63 9.68 -4.64
N PHE A 169 -24.44 9.41 -5.19
CA PHE A 169 -23.18 10.06 -4.83
C PHE A 169 -22.34 10.32 -6.10
N PRO A 170 -22.79 11.23 -6.98
CA PRO A 170 -22.14 11.46 -8.27
C PRO A 170 -20.70 11.97 -8.12
N GLU A 171 -20.41 12.81 -7.13
CA GLU A 171 -19.06 13.33 -6.86
C GLU A 171 -18.09 12.22 -6.41
N LEU A 172 -18.56 11.26 -5.60
CA LEU A 172 -17.74 10.12 -5.20
C LEU A 172 -17.50 9.16 -6.37
N ALA A 173 -18.50 8.97 -7.23
CA ALA A 173 -18.35 8.19 -8.45
C ALA A 173 -17.32 8.83 -9.41
N GLU A 174 -17.30 10.17 -9.50
CA GLU A 174 -16.29 10.89 -10.29
C GLU A 174 -14.88 10.66 -9.74
N VAL A 175 -14.69 10.79 -8.42
CA VAL A 175 -13.39 10.50 -7.77
C VAL A 175 -12.92 9.08 -8.08
N LEU A 176 -13.80 8.08 -7.95
CA LEU A 176 -13.45 6.69 -8.25
C LEU A 176 -13.02 6.50 -9.70
N ARG A 177 -13.69 7.14 -10.67
CA ARG A 177 -13.29 7.05 -12.08
C ARG A 177 -11.98 7.79 -12.34
N VAL A 178 -11.85 9.02 -11.87
CA VAL A 178 -10.65 9.85 -12.10
C VAL A 178 -9.38 9.19 -11.54
N TYR A 179 -9.44 8.66 -10.33
CA TYR A 179 -8.26 8.06 -9.70
C TYR A 179 -8.12 6.55 -9.96
N GLY A 180 -9.22 5.85 -10.25
CA GLY A 180 -9.21 4.42 -10.55
C GLY A 180 -8.91 4.09 -12.01
N THR A 181 -9.62 4.73 -12.93
CA THR A 181 -9.58 4.43 -14.37
C THR A 181 -8.96 5.53 -15.23
N GLY A 182 -8.91 6.76 -14.71
CA GLY A 182 -8.41 7.94 -15.43
C GLY A 182 -6.89 7.95 -15.68
N ARG A 183 -6.47 8.84 -16.59
CA ARG A 183 -5.04 9.09 -16.85
C ARG A 183 -4.43 9.86 -15.68
N THR A 184 -3.14 9.65 -15.42
CA THR A 184 -2.43 10.34 -14.33
C THR A 184 -2.56 11.86 -14.44
N SER A 185 -2.45 12.44 -15.64
CA SER A 185 -2.67 13.88 -15.85
C SER A 185 -4.06 14.39 -15.43
N GLU A 186 -5.09 13.56 -15.55
CA GLU A 186 -6.47 13.90 -15.16
C GLU A 186 -6.63 13.86 -13.63
N ALA A 187 -6.01 12.88 -12.97
CA ALA A 187 -5.98 12.80 -11.51
C ALA A 187 -5.20 13.95 -10.86
N GLU A 188 -4.08 14.36 -11.47
CA GLU A 188 -3.28 15.50 -11.03
C GLU A 188 -4.09 16.82 -11.15
N ALA A 189 -4.77 17.01 -12.28
CA ALA A 189 -5.64 18.18 -12.50
C ALA A 189 -6.85 18.20 -11.56
N HIS A 190 -7.46 17.04 -11.31
CA HIS A 190 -8.56 16.90 -10.36
C HIS A 190 -8.12 17.17 -8.91
N PHE A 191 -6.93 16.69 -8.52
CA PHE A 191 -6.37 16.94 -7.18
C PHE A 191 -6.08 18.42 -6.97
N ALA A 192 -5.46 19.08 -7.95
CA ALA A 192 -5.20 20.51 -7.89
C ALA A 192 -6.50 21.34 -7.79
N ARG A 193 -7.52 20.99 -8.57
CA ARG A 193 -8.82 21.68 -8.52
C ARG A 193 -9.56 21.46 -7.19
N THR A 194 -9.51 20.26 -6.63
CA THR A 194 -10.32 19.89 -5.45
C THR A 194 -9.65 20.27 -4.14
N VAL A 195 -8.34 20.04 -4.02
CA VAL A 195 -7.58 20.22 -2.78
C VAL A 195 -6.89 21.58 -2.76
N LEU A 196 -6.13 21.93 -3.79
CA LEU A 196 -5.47 23.24 -3.87
C LEU A 196 -6.49 24.37 -4.11
N GLY A 197 -7.58 24.10 -4.84
CA GLY A 197 -8.69 25.05 -4.99
C GLY A 197 -9.40 25.39 -3.67
N ARG A 198 -9.57 24.42 -2.75
CA ARG A 198 -10.13 24.67 -1.40
C ARG A 198 -9.14 25.40 -0.49
N VAL A 199 -7.86 25.01 -0.52
CA VAL A 199 -6.81 25.64 0.30
C VAL A 199 -6.52 27.08 -0.12
N LEU A 200 -6.64 27.43 -1.40
CA LEU A 200 -6.51 28.80 -1.89
C LEU A 200 -7.79 29.63 -1.69
N GLY A 201 -8.97 29.01 -1.71
CA GLY A 201 -10.24 29.68 -1.40
C GLY A 201 -10.37 30.10 0.07
N ASP A 202 -9.91 29.27 1.01
CA ASP A 202 -9.94 29.57 2.46
C ASP A 202 -8.97 30.69 2.88
N ARG A 203 -7.94 30.99 2.07
CA ARG A 203 -6.98 32.07 2.37
C ARG A 203 -7.45 33.45 1.93
N SER A 204 -8.60 33.56 1.25
CA SER A 204 -9.16 34.84 0.82
C SER A 204 -10.17 35.44 1.81
N VAL A 205 -10.40 34.80 2.96
CA VAL A 205 -11.30 35.27 4.02
C VAL A 205 -10.52 35.47 5.32
N ILE A 206 -9.62 36.45 5.33
CA ILE A 206 -9.18 37.09 6.57
C ILE A 206 -9.16 38.60 6.28
N PRO A 207 -9.98 39.43 6.98
CA PRO A 207 -10.05 40.87 6.77
C PRO A 207 -8.77 41.60 7.19
#